data_AF-A0A5E4NEP0-F1
#
_entry.id   AF-A0A5E4NEP0-F1
#
_cell.length_a   1.000
_cell.length_b   1.000
_cell.length_c   1.000
_cell.angle_alpha   90.00
_cell.angle_beta   90.00
_cell.angle_gamma   90.00
#
_symmetry.space_group_name_H-M   'P 1'
#
loop_
_entity.id
_entity.type
_entity.pdbx_description
1 polymer ?
#
loop_
_entity_poly.entity_id
_entity_poly.type
_entity_poly.pdbx_seq_one_letter_code
_entity_poly.pdbx_strand_id
1 'polypeptide(L)'
;MSPDAREDTCAVCGGPAAQRCANCRAARYCGRAHQRAHWKDGHKAACHPYVVLTSPALGRHWVAARDIKAGEVLLEERPLVVGPKAGSPPVCLACYAPVTDGRTCSACGWPVCGARCEMAPVHRLAECPLIAGQYDARRSAVYCFVTPLRCMLLDSSEGDRRAAFRSLQSHLDRRIGTPLYQAYAINVAAFVLDRLGLRRLADSDGGPHDERSALEATAVLDTNAFEVRREGGRKFRAVYSQASMMAHSCTPNTKHVFVGDPADGCPVIRITAAVAIGLGCPVTATYTQTLWCTRDRLRHLQSAKCFECACPRCTDPTELGTHLGSIACRACATGRVPITADGPWQCTGCGRRTDDSGGDGVAEAEHHVRSLSRADGAGFERFVKQVYASEWLPLHAGHYVTVGAKYALAQLYSNRISELTPAQLKYNTKICEELLWLADVLEPGITRFRGLLLFYLVRGLKQLNRVTKTKQNNYETIKNYTEEAVVILKTEPDLVHLIEQLQ
;
A
#
# COMPACT_ATOMS: atom_id res chain seq x y z
N MET A 1 22.62 -23.06 -16.34
CA MET A 1 21.78 -23.70 -17.39
C MET A 1 20.51 -22.87 -17.51
N SER A 2 20.20 -22.37 -18.71
CA SER A 2 19.10 -21.42 -18.94
C SER A 2 17.73 -22.09 -18.74
N PRO A 3 16.73 -21.49 -18.05
CA PRO A 3 15.50 -22.18 -17.69
C PRO A 3 14.45 -22.32 -18.80
N ASP A 4 14.71 -21.84 -20.03
CA ASP A 4 13.62 -21.44 -20.94
C ASP A 4 13.47 -22.27 -22.23
N ALA A 5 13.88 -23.54 -22.20
CA ALA A 5 13.64 -24.47 -23.30
C ALA A 5 12.38 -25.33 -23.08
N ARG A 6 11.29 -24.77 -22.53
CA ARG A 6 9.97 -25.42 -22.59
C ARG A 6 9.35 -25.12 -23.95
N GLU A 7 9.72 -26.00 -24.88
CA GLU A 7 9.07 -26.42 -26.12
C GLU A 7 8.22 -25.38 -26.88
N ASP A 8 8.59 -25.15 -28.14
CA ASP A 8 7.79 -24.45 -29.15
C ASP A 8 6.54 -25.27 -29.56
N THR A 9 5.78 -25.78 -28.58
CA THR A 9 4.64 -26.68 -28.77
C THR A 9 3.32 -26.00 -28.38
N CYS A 10 2.24 -26.47 -29.00
CA CYS A 10 0.91 -25.94 -28.81
C CYS A 10 0.34 -26.41 -27.47
N ALA A 11 -0.15 -25.47 -26.65
CA ALA A 11 -0.73 -25.75 -25.34
C ALA A 11 -2.00 -26.63 -25.35
N VAL A 12 -2.51 -27.00 -26.53
CA VAL A 12 -3.72 -27.83 -26.69
C VAL A 12 -3.40 -29.20 -27.29
N CYS A 13 -2.59 -29.26 -28.36
CA CYS A 13 -2.33 -30.52 -29.07
C CYS A 13 -0.89 -31.02 -28.98
N GLY A 14 0.03 -30.28 -28.35
CA GLY A 14 1.45 -30.64 -28.27
C GLY A 14 2.24 -30.53 -29.59
N GLY A 15 1.59 -30.26 -30.73
CA GLY A 15 2.27 -30.06 -32.02
C GLY A 15 3.01 -28.72 -32.14
N PRO A 16 3.78 -28.48 -33.20
CA PRO A 16 4.56 -27.25 -33.37
C PRO A 16 3.71 -25.98 -33.30
N ALA A 17 4.14 -24.99 -32.53
CA ALA A 17 3.43 -23.73 -32.34
C ALA A 17 4.12 -22.57 -33.05
N ALA A 18 3.42 -21.95 -33.99
CA ALA A 18 3.89 -20.75 -34.70
C ALA A 18 3.47 -19.44 -34.03
N GLN A 19 2.50 -19.47 -33.10
CA GLN A 19 1.90 -18.29 -32.50
C GLN A 19 2.08 -18.27 -30.98
N ARG A 20 2.32 -17.08 -30.41
CA ARG A 20 2.31 -16.86 -28.96
C ARG A 20 1.10 -16.05 -28.55
N CYS A 21 0.59 -16.27 -27.34
CA CYS A 21 -0.42 -15.41 -26.75
C CYS A 21 0.10 -13.96 -26.70
N ALA A 22 -0.60 -13.03 -27.34
CA ALA A 22 -0.16 -11.63 -27.39
C ALA A 22 -0.10 -10.95 -26.01
N ASN A 23 -0.87 -11.45 -25.05
CA ASN A 23 -0.95 -10.88 -23.71
C ASN A 23 0.18 -11.38 -22.79
N CYS A 24 0.21 -12.68 -22.48
CA CYS A 24 1.20 -13.24 -21.55
C CYS A 24 2.51 -13.68 -22.20
N ARG A 25 2.54 -13.85 -23.53
CA ARG A 25 3.65 -14.42 -24.31
C ARG A 25 4.13 -15.83 -23.90
N ALA A 26 3.59 -16.39 -22.83
CA ALA A 26 3.92 -17.71 -22.30
C ALA A 26 3.20 -18.84 -23.07
N ALA A 27 1.88 -18.75 -23.24
CA ALA A 27 1.13 -19.79 -23.95
C ALA A 27 1.35 -19.71 -25.47
N ARG A 28 1.50 -20.86 -26.11
CA ARG A 28 1.78 -20.99 -27.55
C ARG A 28 0.74 -21.86 -28.26
N TYR A 29 0.50 -21.57 -29.53
CA TYR A 29 -0.55 -22.21 -30.32
C TYR A 29 -0.08 -22.48 -31.76
N CYS A 30 -0.48 -23.63 -32.32
CA CYS A 30 -0.32 -23.89 -33.76
C CYS A 30 -1.28 -23.02 -34.61
N GLY A 31 -2.37 -22.51 -34.02
CA GLY A 31 -3.27 -21.57 -34.68
C GLY A 31 -4.37 -21.01 -33.77
N ARG A 32 -5.17 -20.09 -34.32
CA ARG A 32 -6.23 -19.36 -33.59
C ARG A 32 -7.31 -20.27 -32.98
N ALA A 33 -7.58 -21.43 -33.58
CA ALA A 33 -8.58 -22.37 -33.06
C ALA A 33 -8.19 -22.90 -31.67
N HIS A 34 -6.94 -23.38 -31.51
CA HIS A 34 -6.43 -23.84 -30.22
C HIS A 34 -6.26 -22.71 -29.22
N GLN A 35 -5.89 -21.49 -29.67
CA GLN A 35 -5.90 -20.34 -28.79
C GLN A 35 -7.30 -20.08 -28.21
N ARG A 36 -8.36 -20.10 -29.03
CA ARG A 36 -9.75 -19.89 -28.57
C ARG A 36 -10.23 -21.02 -27.65
N ALA A 37 -9.84 -22.26 -27.93
CA ALA A 37 -10.16 -23.41 -27.09
C ALA A 37 -9.49 -23.26 -25.70
N HIS A 38 -8.18 -23.08 -25.65
CA HIS A 38 -7.43 -22.89 -24.40
C HIS A 38 -7.89 -21.64 -23.63
N TRP A 39 -8.27 -20.57 -24.34
CA TRP A 39 -8.84 -19.37 -23.71
C TRP A 39 -10.09 -19.67 -22.88
N LYS A 40 -10.96 -20.55 -23.38
CA LYS A 40 -12.16 -21.01 -22.67
C LYS A 40 -11.84 -22.03 -21.58
N ASP A 41 -10.80 -22.84 -21.79
CA ASP A 41 -10.34 -23.90 -20.88
C ASP A 41 -9.51 -23.38 -19.69
N GLY A 42 -9.66 -22.10 -19.33
CA GLY A 42 -9.03 -21.52 -18.14
C GLY A 42 -7.85 -20.58 -18.41
N HIS A 43 -7.28 -20.53 -19.63
CA HIS A 43 -6.18 -19.61 -19.90
C HIS A 43 -6.58 -18.14 -19.67
N LYS A 44 -7.84 -17.77 -19.93
CA LYS A 44 -8.33 -16.40 -19.66
C LYS A 44 -8.05 -15.94 -18.22
N ALA A 45 -8.20 -16.84 -17.24
CA ALA A 45 -7.99 -16.53 -15.84
C ALA A 45 -6.50 -16.49 -15.45
N ALA A 46 -5.67 -17.31 -16.11
CA ALA A 46 -4.22 -17.39 -15.86
C ALA A 46 -3.38 -16.44 -16.75
N CYS A 47 -3.99 -15.75 -17.71
CA CYS A 47 -3.29 -14.95 -18.71
C CYS A 47 -3.01 -13.54 -18.18
N HIS A 48 -1.80 -13.32 -17.69
CA HIS A 48 -1.36 -12.02 -17.19
C HIS A 48 -0.35 -11.35 -18.14
N PRO A 49 -0.28 -10.01 -18.19
CA PRO A 49 0.72 -9.28 -18.98
C PRO A 49 2.11 -9.27 -18.34
N TYR A 50 2.33 -10.08 -17.30
CA TYR A 50 3.58 -10.24 -16.56
C TYR A 50 3.87 -11.73 -16.35
N VAL A 51 5.13 -12.03 -16.04
CA VAL A 51 5.61 -13.34 -15.58
C VAL A 51 6.25 -13.20 -14.21
N VAL A 52 6.26 -14.27 -13.43
CA VAL A 52 6.96 -14.33 -12.14
C VAL A 52 8.35 -14.90 -12.39
N LEU A 53 9.39 -14.11 -12.12
CA LEU A 53 10.79 -14.54 -12.19
C LEU A 53 11.40 -14.54 -10.79
N THR A 54 12.51 -15.25 -10.62
CA THR A 54 13.27 -15.26 -9.36
C THR A 54 14.63 -14.62 -9.57
N SER A 55 15.04 -13.71 -8.69
CA SER A 55 16.40 -13.17 -8.63
C SER A 55 16.98 -13.27 -7.22
N PRO A 56 18.32 -13.28 -7.06
CA PRO A 56 18.95 -13.26 -5.74
C PRO A 56 18.57 -12.02 -4.91
N ALA A 57 18.35 -10.88 -5.56
CA ALA A 57 18.08 -9.61 -4.90
C ALA A 57 16.61 -9.44 -4.46
N LEU A 58 15.65 -9.87 -5.29
CA LEU A 58 14.22 -9.63 -5.06
C LEU A 58 13.45 -10.90 -4.66
N GLY A 59 14.07 -12.08 -4.76
CA GLY A 59 13.33 -13.33 -4.74
C GLY A 59 12.38 -13.41 -5.93
N ARG A 60 11.18 -13.96 -5.71
CA ARG A 60 10.12 -13.98 -6.73
C ARG A 60 9.55 -12.58 -6.92
N HIS A 61 9.50 -12.14 -8.17
CA HIS A 61 9.01 -10.81 -8.55
C HIS A 61 8.35 -10.81 -9.92
N TRP A 62 7.48 -9.85 -10.17
CA TRP A 62 6.84 -9.67 -11.47
C TRP A 62 7.75 -8.94 -12.46
N VAL A 63 7.77 -9.43 -13.69
CA VAL A 63 8.43 -8.78 -14.84
C VAL A 63 7.44 -8.70 -16.00
N ALA A 64 7.37 -7.55 -16.66
CA ALA A 64 6.46 -7.32 -17.76
C ALA A 64 6.75 -8.29 -18.93
N ALA A 65 5.75 -9.03 -19.38
CA ALA A 65 5.87 -10.00 -20.47
C ALA A 65 5.71 -9.34 -21.86
N ARG A 66 5.29 -8.07 -21.88
CA ARG A 66 5.13 -7.19 -23.04
C ARG A 66 5.16 -5.74 -22.56
N ASP A 67 5.08 -4.80 -23.50
CA ASP A 67 4.80 -3.41 -23.14
C ASP A 67 3.37 -3.30 -22.57
N ILE A 68 3.26 -2.59 -21.45
CA ILE A 68 2.04 -2.36 -20.68
C ILE A 68 1.76 -0.86 -20.71
N LYS A 69 0.52 -0.49 -21.02
CA LYS A 69 0.11 0.92 -21.07
C LYS A 69 -0.24 1.43 -19.67
N ALA A 70 -0.02 2.72 -19.43
CA ALA A 70 -0.56 3.38 -18.24
C ALA A 70 -2.09 3.21 -18.19
N GLY A 71 -2.62 2.90 -17.01
CA GLY A 71 -4.04 2.66 -16.77
C GLY A 71 -4.53 1.24 -17.05
N GLU A 72 -3.65 0.36 -17.55
CA GLU A 72 -4.01 -1.02 -17.83
C GLU A 72 -4.14 -1.85 -16.53
N VAL A 73 -5.22 -2.63 -16.41
CA VAL A 73 -5.43 -3.55 -15.28
C VAL A 73 -4.60 -4.81 -15.48
N LEU A 74 -3.71 -5.09 -14.52
CA LEU A 74 -2.75 -6.20 -14.59
C LEU A 74 -3.29 -7.46 -13.90
N LEU A 75 -4.03 -7.26 -12.81
CA LEU A 75 -4.56 -8.34 -11.98
C LEU A 75 -5.82 -7.87 -11.25
N GLU A 76 -6.82 -8.74 -11.21
CA GLU A 76 -7.89 -8.72 -10.20
C GLU A 76 -7.87 -10.05 -9.46
N GLU A 77 -7.75 -10.00 -8.13
CA GLU A 77 -7.56 -11.21 -7.32
C GLU A 77 -8.41 -11.16 -6.04
N ARG A 78 -9.05 -12.28 -5.71
CA ARG A 78 -9.71 -12.50 -4.42
C ARG A 78 -8.68 -12.96 -3.38
N PRO A 79 -8.85 -12.58 -2.10
CA PRO A 79 -7.86 -12.88 -1.07
C PRO A 79 -7.85 -14.37 -0.71
N LEU A 80 -6.65 -14.89 -0.40
CA LEU A 80 -6.46 -16.19 0.24
C LEU A 80 -7.03 -16.17 1.66
N VAL A 81 -6.71 -15.12 2.43
CA VAL A 81 -7.14 -14.96 3.81
C VAL A 81 -7.49 -13.50 4.05
N VAL A 82 -8.55 -13.28 4.84
CA VAL A 82 -8.95 -11.96 5.35
C VAL A 82 -9.16 -12.06 6.85
N GLY A 83 -8.87 -10.98 7.56
CA GLY A 83 -9.15 -10.94 8.99
C GLY A 83 -8.77 -9.62 9.65
N PRO A 84 -9.14 -9.45 10.94
CA PRO A 84 -8.78 -8.26 11.70
C PRO A 84 -7.26 -8.13 11.90
N LYS A 85 -6.82 -6.93 12.28
CA LYS A 85 -5.45 -6.70 12.74
C LYS A 85 -5.34 -7.14 14.20
N ALA A 86 -4.11 -7.43 14.65
CA ALA A 86 -3.92 -7.95 16.00
C ALA A 86 -4.40 -7.00 17.11
N GLY A 87 -4.17 -5.69 16.94
CA GLY A 87 -4.67 -4.63 17.83
C GLY A 87 -5.92 -3.92 17.28
N SER A 88 -6.76 -4.60 16.49
CA SER A 88 -8.01 -4.00 16.03
C SER A 88 -8.95 -3.71 17.21
N PRO A 89 -9.70 -2.59 17.19
CA PRO A 89 -10.84 -2.43 18.09
C PRO A 89 -11.92 -3.50 17.79
N PRO A 90 -12.97 -3.63 18.62
CA PRO A 90 -14.10 -4.50 18.32
C PRO A 90 -14.68 -4.27 16.92
N VAL A 91 -14.57 -5.29 16.07
CA VAL A 91 -15.06 -5.28 14.69
C VAL A 91 -15.79 -6.57 14.38
N CYS A 92 -16.74 -6.50 13.45
CA CYS A 92 -17.46 -7.67 12.97
C CYS A 92 -16.49 -8.67 12.31
N LEU A 93 -16.52 -9.94 12.70
CA LEU A 93 -15.63 -10.98 12.14
C LEU A 93 -15.86 -11.28 10.65
N ALA A 94 -17.01 -10.90 10.09
CA ALA A 94 -17.28 -11.03 8.65
C ALA A 94 -16.95 -9.77 7.84
N CYS A 95 -17.66 -8.66 8.07
CA CYS A 95 -17.52 -7.45 7.24
C CYS A 95 -16.54 -6.40 7.79
N TYR A 96 -15.93 -6.64 8.96
CA TYR A 96 -14.94 -5.76 9.62
C TYR A 96 -15.42 -4.35 9.94
N ALA A 97 -16.74 -4.11 9.93
CA ALA A 97 -17.31 -2.87 10.43
C ALA A 97 -17.06 -2.77 11.94
N PRO A 98 -16.81 -1.56 12.48
CA PRO A 98 -16.82 -1.34 13.92
C PRO A 98 -18.14 -1.83 14.53
N VAL A 99 -18.06 -2.55 15.65
CA VAL A 99 -19.24 -3.02 16.40
C VAL A 99 -19.27 -2.32 17.75
N THR A 100 -20.26 -1.46 17.95
CA THR A 100 -20.39 -0.63 19.16
C THR A 100 -21.62 -0.99 20.00
N ASP A 101 -22.54 -1.79 19.46
CA ASP A 101 -23.83 -2.09 20.07
C ASP A 101 -23.91 -3.49 20.69
N GLY A 102 -22.76 -4.14 20.88
CA GLY A 102 -22.67 -5.42 21.59
C GLY A 102 -23.26 -6.63 20.86
N ARG A 103 -23.63 -6.50 19.59
CA ARG A 103 -24.12 -7.64 18.79
C ARG A 103 -23.05 -8.71 18.65
N THR A 104 -23.43 -9.97 18.90
CA THR A 104 -22.54 -11.13 18.89
C THR A 104 -23.14 -12.29 18.10
N CYS A 105 -22.27 -13.17 17.63
CA CYS A 105 -22.62 -14.40 16.93
C CYS A 105 -23.27 -15.37 17.91
N SER A 106 -24.44 -15.90 17.57
CA SER A 106 -25.19 -16.79 18.46
C SER A 106 -24.44 -18.09 18.80
N ALA A 107 -23.51 -18.52 17.94
CA ALA A 107 -22.75 -19.75 18.11
C ALA A 107 -21.47 -19.60 18.95
N CYS A 108 -20.68 -18.54 18.74
CA CYS A 108 -19.39 -18.37 19.41
C CYS A 108 -19.29 -17.16 20.35
N GLY A 109 -20.27 -16.25 20.32
CA GLY A 109 -20.28 -15.04 21.16
C GLY A 109 -19.36 -13.91 20.69
N TRP A 110 -18.76 -13.99 19.50
CA TRP A 110 -17.88 -12.93 18.98
C TRP A 110 -18.64 -11.84 18.21
N PRO A 111 -18.11 -10.60 18.14
CA PRO A 111 -18.78 -9.50 17.47
C PRO A 111 -19.11 -9.77 16.00
N VAL A 112 -20.38 -9.57 15.65
CA VAL A 112 -20.89 -9.59 14.26
C VAL A 112 -22.01 -8.57 14.10
N CYS A 113 -22.25 -8.07 12.88
CA CYS A 113 -23.30 -7.06 12.64
C CYS A 113 -24.73 -7.63 12.67
N GLY A 114 -24.91 -8.96 12.58
CA GLY A 114 -26.22 -9.62 12.52
C GLY A 114 -26.19 -10.89 11.67
N ALA A 115 -27.38 -11.44 11.39
CA ALA A 115 -27.55 -12.77 10.78
C ALA A 115 -26.75 -13.00 9.49
N ARG A 116 -26.68 -12.02 8.59
CA ARG A 116 -25.86 -12.12 7.37
C ARG A 116 -24.38 -12.33 7.67
N CYS A 117 -23.84 -11.59 8.63
CA CYS A 117 -22.44 -11.69 9.02
C CYS A 117 -22.15 -12.95 9.85
N GLU A 118 -23.13 -13.38 10.65
CA GLU A 118 -23.05 -14.64 11.40
C GLU A 118 -22.96 -15.86 10.47
N MET A 119 -23.72 -15.85 9.38
CA MET A 119 -23.75 -16.93 8.38
C MET A 119 -22.65 -16.82 7.32
N ALA A 120 -21.80 -15.77 7.37
CA ALA A 120 -20.78 -15.55 6.36
C ALA A 120 -19.68 -16.62 6.44
N PRO A 121 -19.34 -17.33 5.35
CA PRO A 121 -18.36 -18.43 5.36
C PRO A 121 -17.01 -18.06 5.98
N VAL A 122 -16.55 -16.84 5.74
CA VAL A 122 -15.27 -16.29 6.25
C VAL A 122 -15.12 -16.34 7.78
N HIS A 123 -16.23 -16.39 8.51
CA HIS A 123 -16.27 -16.57 9.95
C HIS A 123 -16.87 -17.93 10.29
N ARG A 124 -18.07 -18.23 9.78
CA ARG A 124 -18.88 -19.39 10.14
C ARG A 124 -18.18 -20.72 9.90
N LEU A 125 -17.51 -20.86 8.76
CA LEU A 125 -16.83 -22.11 8.36
C LEU A 125 -15.36 -22.12 8.76
N ALA A 126 -14.80 -20.98 9.15
CA ALA A 126 -13.41 -20.84 9.55
C ALA A 126 -13.27 -20.99 11.07
N GLU A 127 -13.04 -19.89 11.79
CA GLU A 127 -12.69 -19.92 13.21
C GLU A 127 -13.89 -20.12 14.16
N CYS A 128 -15.12 -19.85 13.72
CA CYS A 128 -16.31 -19.84 14.58
C CYS A 128 -16.46 -21.09 15.48
N PRO A 129 -16.26 -22.33 14.99
CA PRO A 129 -16.39 -23.54 15.81
C PRO A 129 -15.37 -23.64 16.97
N LEU A 130 -14.26 -22.90 16.89
CA LEU A 130 -13.13 -23.04 17.81
C LEU A 130 -13.06 -21.93 18.86
N ILE A 131 -13.63 -20.75 18.58
CA ILE A 131 -13.36 -19.53 19.37
C ILE A 131 -14.43 -19.22 20.42
N ALA A 132 -15.39 -20.11 20.64
CA ALA A 132 -16.47 -19.90 21.60
C ALA A 132 -15.95 -19.56 23.01
N GLY A 133 -16.54 -18.52 23.62
CA GLY A 133 -16.18 -18.09 24.98
C GLY A 133 -14.81 -17.43 25.12
N GLN A 134 -14.10 -17.14 24.02
CA GLN A 134 -12.76 -16.52 24.05
C GLN A 134 -12.75 -15.00 23.87
N TYR A 135 -13.91 -14.38 23.65
CA TYR A 135 -14.01 -12.94 23.48
C TYR A 135 -14.03 -12.22 24.84
N ASP A 136 -13.07 -11.32 25.05
CA ASP A 136 -13.03 -10.40 26.19
C ASP A 136 -12.69 -8.99 25.71
N ALA A 137 -13.69 -8.11 25.67
CA ALA A 137 -13.55 -6.73 25.19
C ALA A 137 -12.55 -5.89 26.01
N ARG A 138 -12.17 -6.33 27.22
CA ARG A 138 -11.17 -5.66 28.07
C ARG A 138 -9.74 -5.94 27.63
N ARG A 139 -9.51 -6.96 26.78
CA ARG A 139 -8.18 -7.33 26.31
C ARG A 139 -7.83 -6.55 25.04
N SER A 140 -6.75 -5.78 25.10
CA SER A 140 -6.27 -4.95 24.00
C SER A 140 -5.88 -5.73 22.73
N ALA A 141 -5.54 -7.01 22.86
CA ALA A 141 -5.10 -7.89 21.77
C ALA A 141 -6.08 -9.05 21.51
N VAL A 142 -7.36 -8.91 21.84
CA VAL A 142 -8.35 -10.00 21.73
C VAL A 142 -8.42 -10.61 20.31
N TYR A 143 -8.12 -9.85 19.25
CA TYR A 143 -8.12 -10.33 17.86
C TYR A 143 -6.80 -10.92 17.36
N CYS A 144 -5.72 -10.93 18.16
CA CYS A 144 -4.37 -11.25 17.69
C CYS A 144 -4.22 -12.62 17.01
N PHE A 145 -4.97 -13.62 17.49
CA PHE A 145 -4.91 -14.99 16.99
C PHE A 145 -5.92 -15.29 15.87
N VAL A 146 -6.93 -14.45 15.64
CA VAL A 146 -8.04 -14.76 14.72
C VAL A 146 -7.55 -14.98 13.29
N THR A 147 -6.76 -14.04 12.76
CA THR A 147 -6.27 -14.15 11.38
C THR A 147 -5.19 -15.22 11.22
N PRO A 148 -4.21 -15.38 12.14
CA PRO A 148 -3.32 -16.55 12.14
C PRO A 148 -4.06 -17.88 12.16
N LEU A 149 -5.12 -18.01 12.97
CA LEU A 149 -5.97 -19.20 13.00
C LEU A 149 -6.62 -19.44 11.62
N ARG A 150 -7.20 -18.42 10.99
CA ARG A 150 -7.77 -18.54 9.63
C ARG A 150 -6.73 -18.99 8.60
N CYS A 151 -5.48 -18.55 8.71
CA CYS A 151 -4.39 -19.02 7.86
C CYS A 151 -4.12 -20.53 8.05
N MET A 152 -4.10 -20.99 9.30
CA MET A 152 -3.88 -22.41 9.63
C MET A 152 -5.04 -23.32 9.20
N LEU A 153 -6.27 -22.77 9.18
CA LEU A 153 -7.49 -23.48 8.77
C LEU A 153 -7.75 -23.46 7.26
N LEU A 154 -6.84 -22.92 6.44
CA LEU A 154 -7.01 -22.95 4.98
C LEU A 154 -7.15 -24.41 4.50
N ASP A 155 -8.26 -24.71 3.83
CA ASP A 155 -8.55 -26.05 3.28
C ASP A 155 -7.65 -26.37 2.05
N SER A 156 -7.34 -27.65 1.88
CA SER A 156 -6.67 -28.22 0.70
C SER A 156 -7.65 -28.51 -0.45
N SER A 157 -8.96 -28.58 -0.19
CA SER A 157 -9.95 -29.16 -1.12
C SER A 157 -10.33 -28.30 -2.34
N GLU A 158 -9.97 -27.01 -2.37
CA GLU A 158 -10.18 -26.12 -3.54
C GLU A 158 -8.86 -25.46 -4.00
N GLY A 159 -8.38 -25.83 -5.19
CA GLY A 159 -7.36 -25.07 -5.94
C GLY A 159 -6.12 -24.68 -5.13
N ASP A 160 -5.58 -25.63 -4.37
CA ASP A 160 -4.40 -25.55 -3.49
C ASP A 160 -4.12 -24.17 -2.85
N ARG A 161 -5.16 -23.53 -2.29
CA ARG A 161 -5.05 -22.26 -1.55
C ARG A 161 -4.04 -22.37 -0.41
N ARG A 162 -3.98 -23.55 0.21
CA ARG A 162 -3.03 -23.88 1.27
C ARG A 162 -1.59 -23.85 0.76
N ALA A 163 -1.25 -24.49 -0.37
CA ALA A 163 0.11 -24.37 -0.91
C ALA A 163 0.38 -22.97 -1.44
N ALA A 164 -0.60 -22.28 -2.04
CA ALA A 164 -0.43 -20.89 -2.45
C ALA A 164 -0.01 -20.01 -1.26
N PHE A 165 -0.70 -20.14 -0.12
CA PHE A 165 -0.35 -19.45 1.13
C PHE A 165 1.02 -19.88 1.68
N ARG A 166 1.29 -21.19 1.77
CA ARG A 166 2.57 -21.73 2.26
C ARG A 166 3.75 -21.35 1.37
N SER A 167 3.49 -21.06 0.09
CA SER A 167 4.53 -20.58 -0.80
C SER A 167 4.95 -19.14 -0.47
N LEU A 168 4.17 -18.35 0.26
CA LEU A 168 4.47 -16.94 0.53
C LEU A 168 5.66 -16.81 1.48
N GLN A 169 6.46 -15.75 1.27
CA GLN A 169 7.66 -15.52 2.07
C GLN A 169 7.28 -15.12 3.50
N SER A 170 7.70 -15.90 4.50
CA SER A 170 7.40 -15.59 5.91
C SER A 170 8.48 -14.73 6.57
N HIS A 171 9.76 -14.96 6.22
CA HIS A 171 10.93 -14.47 6.98
C HIS A 171 10.92 -14.89 8.46
N LEU A 172 10.25 -16.00 8.82
CA LEU A 172 10.14 -16.44 10.20
C LEU A 172 11.51 -16.56 10.89
N ASP A 173 12.51 -17.15 10.22
CA ASP A 173 13.84 -17.34 10.82
C ASP A 173 14.52 -16.02 11.20
N ARG A 174 14.22 -14.91 10.51
CA ARG A 174 14.70 -13.56 10.87
C ARG A 174 13.91 -12.92 12.01
N ARG A 175 12.69 -13.40 12.27
CA ARG A 175 11.73 -12.79 13.20
C ARG A 175 11.61 -13.55 14.51
N ILE A 176 11.85 -14.86 14.52
CA ILE A 176 11.51 -15.76 15.63
C ILE A 176 12.17 -15.34 16.97
N GLY A 177 13.37 -14.78 16.92
CA GLY A 177 14.10 -14.28 18.10
C GLY A 177 13.70 -12.88 18.57
N THR A 178 12.77 -12.19 17.89
CA THR A 178 12.38 -10.82 18.24
C THR A 178 11.38 -10.80 19.43
N PRO A 179 11.32 -9.71 20.22
CA PRO A 179 10.36 -9.58 21.31
C PRO A 179 8.89 -9.75 20.87
N LEU A 180 8.57 -9.32 19.65
CA LEU A 180 7.24 -9.49 19.07
C LEU A 180 6.88 -10.97 18.88
N TYR A 181 7.82 -11.78 18.39
CA TYR A 181 7.56 -13.20 18.11
C TYR A 181 7.59 -14.05 19.37
N GLN A 182 8.33 -13.66 20.39
CA GLN A 182 8.21 -14.22 21.73
C GLN A 182 6.80 -13.98 22.30
N ALA A 183 6.23 -12.78 22.12
CA ALA A 183 4.85 -12.51 22.50
C ALA A 183 3.83 -13.30 21.67
N TYR A 184 4.09 -13.53 20.38
CA TYR A 184 3.23 -14.35 19.52
C TYR A 184 3.32 -15.84 19.82
N ALA A 185 4.45 -16.36 20.29
CA ALA A 185 4.55 -17.76 20.74
C ALA A 185 3.52 -18.07 21.83
N ILE A 186 3.28 -17.12 22.74
CA ILE A 186 2.30 -17.27 23.82
C ILE A 186 0.89 -16.91 23.35
N ASN A 187 0.71 -15.68 22.84
CA ASN A 187 -0.63 -15.12 22.61
C ASN A 187 -1.30 -15.64 21.33
N VAL A 188 -0.52 -16.22 20.42
CA VAL A 188 -1.02 -16.80 19.16
C VAL A 188 -0.77 -18.30 19.15
N ALA A 189 0.49 -18.75 19.18
CA ALA A 189 0.79 -20.17 18.96
C ALA A 189 0.24 -21.06 20.07
N ALA A 190 0.66 -20.87 21.33
CA ALA A 190 0.15 -21.65 22.46
C ALA A 190 -1.38 -21.50 22.63
N PHE A 191 -1.91 -20.29 22.41
CA PHE A 191 -3.36 -20.06 22.47
C PHE A 191 -4.12 -20.91 21.43
N VAL A 192 -3.72 -20.85 20.15
CA VAL A 192 -4.39 -21.59 19.08
C VAL A 192 -4.18 -23.10 19.21
N LEU A 193 -2.97 -23.53 19.51
CA LEU A 193 -2.60 -24.93 19.53
C LEU A 193 -3.15 -25.66 20.75
N ASP A 194 -2.99 -25.07 21.93
CA ASP A 194 -3.23 -25.74 23.20
C ASP A 194 -4.61 -25.37 23.76
N ARG A 195 -4.97 -24.08 23.75
CA ARG A 195 -6.23 -23.60 24.33
C ARG A 195 -7.43 -23.77 23.40
N LEU A 196 -7.27 -23.55 22.10
CA LEU A 196 -8.33 -23.85 21.11
C LEU A 196 -8.30 -25.31 20.64
N GLY A 197 -7.25 -26.05 21.01
CA GLY A 197 -7.14 -27.49 20.73
C GLY A 197 -6.81 -27.83 19.28
N LEU A 198 -6.24 -26.90 18.50
CA LEU A 198 -5.93 -27.15 17.08
C LEU A 198 -4.98 -28.35 16.88
N ARG A 199 -4.08 -28.64 17.84
CA ARG A 199 -3.24 -29.86 17.81
C ARG A 199 -4.03 -31.17 17.75
N ARG A 200 -5.26 -31.16 18.25
CA ARG A 200 -6.12 -32.35 18.38
C ARG A 200 -6.97 -32.60 17.13
N LEU A 201 -7.02 -31.65 16.21
CA LEU A 201 -7.68 -31.84 14.93
C LEU A 201 -6.79 -32.74 14.09
N ALA A 202 -7.28 -33.95 13.78
CA ALA A 202 -6.54 -34.94 13.01
C ALA A 202 -6.27 -34.40 11.60
N ASP A 203 -5.00 -34.33 11.22
CA ASP A 203 -4.61 -34.08 9.83
C ASP A 203 -4.94 -35.32 9.00
N SER A 204 -6.10 -35.34 8.33
CA SER A 204 -6.32 -36.31 7.25
C SER A 204 -5.52 -35.97 6.00
N ASP A 205 -5.06 -34.71 5.82
CA ASP A 205 -4.31 -34.24 4.63
C ASP A 205 -3.47 -32.94 4.88
N GLY A 206 -3.06 -32.63 6.13
CA GLY A 206 -2.45 -31.34 6.50
C GLY A 206 -1.07 -31.44 7.14
N GLY A 207 -0.19 -30.47 6.85
CA GLY A 207 1.11 -30.35 7.52
C GLY A 207 0.98 -29.96 9.01
N PRO A 208 2.05 -30.07 9.82
CA PRO A 208 1.95 -30.12 11.28
C PRO A 208 1.31 -28.88 11.90
N HIS A 209 0.30 -29.09 12.75
CA HIS A 209 -0.18 -28.09 13.72
C HIS A 209 0.79 -28.00 14.90
N ASP A 210 1.87 -27.25 14.72
CA ASP A 210 2.90 -27.01 15.72
C ASP A 210 3.18 -25.51 15.92
N GLU A 211 4.06 -25.19 16.86
CA GLU A 211 4.40 -23.81 17.17
C GLU A 211 4.99 -23.08 15.95
N ARG A 212 5.83 -23.77 15.17
CA ARG A 212 6.48 -23.18 14.01
C ARG A 212 5.46 -22.82 12.94
N SER A 213 4.48 -23.66 12.66
CA SER A 213 3.45 -23.38 11.65
C SER A 213 2.50 -22.25 12.09
N ALA A 214 2.20 -22.12 13.37
CA ALA A 214 1.44 -20.99 13.91
C ALA A 214 2.21 -19.65 13.82
N LEU A 215 3.50 -19.67 14.13
CA LEU A 215 4.37 -18.50 13.99
C LEU A 215 4.63 -18.17 12.52
N GLU A 216 4.72 -19.17 11.64
CA GLU A 216 4.86 -18.98 10.21
C GLU A 216 3.62 -18.32 9.59
N ALA A 217 2.41 -18.76 9.97
CA ALA A 217 1.17 -18.09 9.58
C ALA A 217 1.17 -16.60 9.96
N THR A 218 1.69 -16.29 11.16
CA THR A 218 1.83 -14.91 11.63
C THR A 218 2.88 -14.13 10.83
N ALA A 219 4.01 -14.77 10.51
CA ALA A 219 5.09 -14.18 9.71
C ALA A 219 4.73 -13.93 8.26
N VAL A 220 3.92 -14.81 7.65
CA VAL A 220 3.34 -14.58 6.33
C VAL A 220 2.43 -13.35 6.35
N LEU A 221 1.63 -13.16 7.41
CA LEU A 221 0.77 -11.96 7.54
C LEU A 221 1.60 -10.68 7.64
N ASP A 222 2.65 -10.64 8.45
CA ASP A 222 3.51 -9.45 8.58
C ASP A 222 4.21 -9.09 7.25
N THR A 223 4.64 -10.12 6.51
CA THR A 223 5.38 -9.94 5.27
C THR A 223 4.48 -9.64 4.06
N ASN A 224 3.30 -10.27 3.95
CA ASN A 224 2.52 -10.29 2.71
C ASN A 224 1.15 -9.63 2.79
N ALA A 225 0.63 -9.33 3.99
CA ALA A 225 -0.72 -8.80 4.10
C ALA A 225 -0.81 -7.33 3.66
N PHE A 226 -1.87 -7.02 2.93
CA PHE A 226 -2.26 -5.68 2.54
C PHE A 226 -3.20 -5.07 3.59
N GLU A 227 -3.00 -3.80 3.90
CA GLU A 227 -3.94 -3.06 4.74
C GLU A 227 -5.16 -2.66 3.92
N VAL A 228 -6.33 -3.19 4.28
CA VAL A 228 -7.59 -2.86 3.62
C VAL A 228 -8.30 -1.77 4.41
N ARG A 229 -8.66 -0.69 3.71
CA ARG A 229 -9.47 0.41 4.22
C ARG A 229 -10.69 0.57 3.32
N ARG A 230 -11.88 0.48 3.90
CA ARG A 230 -13.17 0.57 3.19
C ARG A 230 -14.09 1.52 3.96
N GLU A 231 -15.16 1.95 3.32
CA GLU A 231 -16.16 2.84 3.88
C GLU A 231 -16.76 2.32 5.20
N GLY A 232 -17.35 3.22 5.99
CA GLY A 232 -17.92 2.91 7.31
C GLY A 232 -16.87 2.49 8.35
N GLY A 233 -15.63 3.00 8.23
CA GLY A 233 -14.58 2.81 9.23
C GLY A 233 -13.92 1.42 9.22
N ARG A 234 -14.14 0.62 8.18
CA ARG A 234 -13.62 -0.75 8.05
C ARG A 234 -12.10 -0.74 7.84
N LYS A 235 -11.37 -1.39 8.75
CA LYS A 235 -9.91 -1.51 8.71
C LYS A 235 -9.50 -2.93 9.09
N PHE A 236 -8.92 -3.65 8.13
CA PHE A 236 -8.55 -5.06 8.30
C PHE A 236 -7.36 -5.40 7.39
N ARG A 237 -6.98 -6.68 7.33
CA ARG A 237 -5.88 -7.17 6.49
C ARG A 237 -6.34 -8.29 5.58
N ALA A 238 -5.72 -8.36 4.40
CA ALA A 238 -5.97 -9.38 3.41
C ALA A 238 -4.64 -9.89 2.81
N VAL A 239 -4.54 -11.19 2.58
CA VAL A 239 -3.39 -11.83 1.92
C VAL A 239 -3.83 -12.32 0.56
N TYR A 240 -3.01 -12.08 -0.45
CA TYR A 240 -3.25 -12.46 -1.84
C TYR A 240 -2.07 -13.32 -2.32
N SER A 241 -2.29 -14.20 -3.29
CA SER A 241 -1.22 -15.09 -3.79
C SER A 241 -0.35 -14.35 -4.81
N GLN A 242 -0.98 -13.83 -5.86
CA GLN A 242 -0.27 -13.25 -6.99
C GLN A 242 0.17 -11.82 -6.67
N ALA A 243 -0.71 -11.00 -6.10
CA ALA A 243 -0.39 -9.61 -5.80
C ALA A 243 0.77 -9.45 -4.79
N SER A 244 0.97 -10.42 -3.88
CA SER A 244 2.08 -10.43 -2.93
C SER A 244 3.45 -10.70 -3.57
N MET A 245 3.50 -11.10 -4.84
CA MET A 245 4.76 -11.31 -5.57
C MET A 245 5.31 -10.02 -6.20
N MET A 246 4.60 -8.89 -6.20
CA MET A 246 5.17 -7.64 -6.72
C MET A 246 6.28 -7.13 -5.82
N ALA A 247 7.46 -6.88 -6.37
CA ALA A 247 8.59 -6.32 -5.63
C ALA A 247 8.38 -4.85 -5.24
N HIS A 248 9.13 -4.41 -4.23
CA HIS A 248 9.12 -3.02 -3.79
C HIS A 248 9.93 -2.09 -4.71
N SER A 249 9.39 -0.91 -4.99
CA SER A 249 10.16 0.28 -5.35
C SER A 249 9.63 1.49 -4.58
N CYS A 250 10.53 2.38 -4.14
CA CYS A 250 10.11 3.67 -3.57
C CYS A 250 9.58 4.66 -4.62
N THR A 251 9.72 4.32 -5.90
CA THR A 251 9.08 4.95 -7.07
C THR A 251 8.34 3.86 -7.86
N PRO A 252 7.16 3.43 -7.38
CA PRO A 252 6.45 2.29 -7.97
C PRO A 252 5.87 2.65 -9.34
N ASN A 253 5.70 1.63 -10.20
CA ASN A 253 5.04 1.79 -11.50
C ASN A 253 3.62 1.21 -11.54
N THR A 254 3.11 0.73 -10.40
CA THR A 254 1.74 0.28 -10.22
C THR A 254 1.06 0.95 -9.04
N LYS A 255 -0.27 0.89 -9.02
CA LYS A 255 -1.09 1.16 -7.85
C LYS A 255 -2.08 0.03 -7.64
N HIS A 256 -2.70 0.02 -6.46
CA HIS A 256 -3.77 -0.91 -6.15
C HIS A 256 -4.98 -0.22 -5.50
N VAL A 257 -6.15 -0.77 -5.77
CA VAL A 257 -7.41 -0.41 -5.10
C VAL A 257 -8.16 -1.67 -4.67
N PHE A 258 -9.05 -1.53 -3.69
CA PHE A 258 -9.93 -2.62 -3.26
C PHE A 258 -11.34 -2.40 -3.81
N VAL A 259 -11.87 -3.39 -4.53
CA VAL A 259 -13.17 -3.33 -5.22
C VAL A 259 -14.12 -4.43 -4.73
N GLY A 260 -15.38 -4.39 -5.18
CA GLY A 260 -16.46 -5.24 -4.67
C GLY A 260 -17.24 -4.61 -3.52
N ASP A 261 -18.27 -5.30 -3.03
CA ASP A 261 -19.15 -4.84 -1.96
C ASP A 261 -18.35 -4.67 -0.64
N PRO A 262 -18.30 -3.48 -0.02
CA PRO A 262 -17.65 -3.31 1.28
C PRO A 262 -18.21 -4.21 2.40
N ALA A 263 -19.44 -4.69 2.23
CA ALA A 263 -20.20 -5.42 3.24
C ALA A 263 -20.01 -6.95 3.19
N ASP A 264 -19.31 -7.47 2.17
CA ASP A 264 -19.01 -8.90 2.00
C ASP A 264 -17.75 -9.38 2.75
N GLY A 265 -16.88 -8.44 3.17
CA GLY A 265 -15.61 -8.77 3.84
C GLY A 265 -14.57 -9.44 2.94
N CYS A 266 -14.76 -9.45 1.63
CA CYS A 266 -13.94 -10.12 0.63
C CYS A 266 -13.45 -9.12 -0.44
N PRO A 267 -12.50 -8.23 -0.08
CA PRO A 267 -12.01 -7.21 -0.99
C PRO A 267 -11.25 -7.85 -2.15
N VAL A 268 -11.70 -7.59 -3.38
CA VAL A 268 -10.90 -7.93 -4.57
C VAL A 268 -9.82 -6.86 -4.72
N ILE A 269 -8.55 -7.26 -4.79
CA ILE A 269 -7.47 -6.33 -5.12
C ILE A 269 -7.41 -6.16 -6.63
N ARG A 270 -7.41 -4.91 -7.10
CA ARG A 270 -7.16 -4.56 -8.49
C ARG A 270 -5.83 -3.85 -8.60
N ILE A 271 -4.91 -4.41 -9.39
CA ILE A 271 -3.61 -3.81 -9.69
C ILE A 271 -3.67 -3.15 -11.06
N THR A 272 -3.26 -1.88 -11.12
CA THR A 272 -3.24 -1.09 -12.37
C THR A 272 -1.86 -0.50 -12.57
N ALA A 273 -1.37 -0.51 -13.81
CA ALA A 273 -0.15 0.21 -14.18
C ALA A 273 -0.37 1.72 -14.01
N ALA A 274 0.41 2.37 -13.15
CA ALA A 274 0.33 3.81 -12.91
C ALA A 274 0.99 4.60 -14.06
N VAL A 275 2.07 4.04 -14.61
CA VAL A 275 2.81 4.53 -15.77
C VAL A 275 2.95 3.42 -16.81
N ALA A 276 3.44 3.74 -18.02
CA ALA A 276 3.79 2.71 -18.98
C ALA A 276 4.97 1.86 -18.45
N ILE A 277 4.92 0.55 -18.70
CA ILE A 277 5.96 -0.40 -18.27
C ILE A 277 6.47 -1.13 -19.50
N GLY A 278 7.76 -1.01 -19.80
CA GLY A 278 8.37 -1.68 -20.95
C GLY A 278 8.51 -3.19 -20.74
N LEU A 279 8.51 -3.95 -21.83
CA LEU A 279 8.85 -5.37 -21.85
C LEU A 279 10.14 -5.64 -21.06
N GLY A 280 10.11 -6.64 -20.18
CA GLY A 280 11.28 -7.06 -19.40
C GLY A 280 11.57 -6.16 -18.20
N CYS A 281 10.86 -5.04 -18.01
CA CYS A 281 11.00 -4.22 -16.81
C CYS A 281 10.28 -4.86 -15.61
N PRO A 282 10.82 -4.70 -14.39
CA PRO A 282 10.13 -5.10 -13.16
C PRO A 282 8.78 -4.38 -12.99
N VAL A 283 7.75 -5.10 -12.57
CA VAL A 283 6.48 -4.53 -12.14
C VAL A 283 6.50 -4.41 -10.62
N THR A 284 6.36 -3.18 -10.12
CA THR A 284 6.67 -2.83 -8.72
C THR A 284 5.53 -2.09 -8.04
N ALA A 285 5.40 -2.33 -6.75
CA ALA A 285 4.51 -1.62 -5.84
C ALA A 285 5.33 -0.93 -4.73
N THR A 286 4.74 0.01 -4.00
CA THR A 286 5.38 0.59 -2.81
C THR A 286 4.85 -0.08 -1.55
N TYR A 287 5.74 -0.36 -0.59
CA TYR A 287 5.40 -0.85 0.75
C TYR A 287 5.53 0.26 1.80
N THR A 288 5.95 1.45 1.38
CA THR A 288 6.19 2.62 2.23
C THR A 288 5.29 3.77 1.82
N GLN A 289 5.17 4.79 2.67
CA GLN A 289 4.48 6.02 2.28
C GLN A 289 5.35 6.88 1.36
N THR A 290 4.72 7.53 0.39
CA THR A 290 5.38 8.32 -0.66
C THR A 290 6.29 9.42 -0.10
N LEU A 291 5.79 10.17 0.88
CA LEU A 291 6.45 11.35 1.45
C LEU A 291 7.41 11.05 2.61
N TRP A 292 7.67 9.78 2.93
CA TRP A 292 8.69 9.43 3.93
C TRP A 292 10.10 9.66 3.37
N CYS A 293 11.01 10.15 4.20
CA CYS A 293 12.44 10.28 3.86
C CYS A 293 13.13 8.92 3.78
N THR A 294 14.34 8.86 3.18
CA THR A 294 15.09 7.60 2.98
C THR A 294 15.28 6.82 4.28
N ARG A 295 15.69 7.50 5.36
CA ARG A 295 15.86 6.89 6.69
C ARG A 295 14.61 6.13 7.14
N ASP A 296 13.45 6.75 7.05
CA ASP A 296 12.21 6.17 7.58
C ASP A 296 11.69 5.04 6.69
N ARG A 297 11.88 5.15 5.36
CA ARG A 297 11.58 4.06 4.42
C ARG A 297 12.47 2.84 4.69
N LEU A 298 13.79 3.00 4.80
CA LEU A 298 14.71 1.89 5.05
C LEU A 298 14.44 1.23 6.41
N ARG A 299 14.22 2.02 7.47
CA ARG A 299 13.85 1.51 8.80
C ARG A 299 12.55 0.69 8.75
N HIS A 300 11.55 1.17 8.01
CA HIS A 300 10.29 0.44 7.84
C HIS A 300 10.47 -0.86 7.07
N LEU A 301 11.17 -0.85 5.94
CA LEU A 301 11.38 -2.04 5.12
C LEU A 301 12.19 -3.09 5.87
N GLN A 302 13.23 -2.68 6.60
CA GLN A 302 14.02 -3.59 7.41
C GLN A 302 13.18 -4.25 8.52
N SER A 303 12.38 -3.48 9.25
CA SER A 303 11.57 -4.01 10.36
C SER A 303 10.35 -4.81 9.89
N ALA A 304 9.62 -4.28 8.91
CA ALA A 304 8.35 -4.86 8.47
C ALA A 304 8.51 -5.91 7.36
N LYS A 305 9.57 -5.84 6.54
CA LYS A 305 9.75 -6.69 5.34
C LYS A 305 11.11 -7.40 5.29
N CYS A 306 11.98 -7.19 6.27
CA CYS A 306 13.27 -7.88 6.41
C CYS A 306 14.23 -7.71 5.23
N PHE A 307 14.22 -6.56 4.55
CA PHE A 307 15.19 -6.22 3.51
C PHE A 307 15.51 -4.72 3.49
N GLU A 308 16.65 -4.39 2.88
CA GLU A 308 17.08 -3.01 2.61
C GLU A 308 16.87 -2.67 1.12
N CYS A 309 16.27 -1.52 0.84
CA CYS A 309 15.95 -1.13 -0.53
C CYS A 309 17.11 -0.40 -1.21
N ALA A 310 17.50 -0.88 -2.39
CA ALA A 310 18.50 -0.26 -3.25
C ALA A 310 17.90 0.30 -4.57
N CYS A 311 16.64 0.76 -4.54
CA CYS A 311 16.04 1.43 -5.71
C CYS A 311 16.72 2.79 -5.97
N PRO A 312 16.59 3.38 -7.17
CA PRO A 312 17.24 4.64 -7.53
C PRO A 312 17.05 5.77 -6.51
N ARG A 313 15.86 5.87 -5.90
CA ARG A 313 15.57 6.87 -4.86
C ARG A 313 16.34 6.64 -3.55
N CYS A 314 16.56 5.38 -3.15
CA CYS A 314 17.30 5.06 -1.93
C CYS A 314 18.81 5.17 -2.12
N THR A 315 19.31 4.91 -3.33
CA THR A 315 20.73 5.01 -3.65
C THR A 315 21.18 6.44 -3.94
N ASP A 316 20.27 7.35 -4.28
CA ASP A 316 20.54 8.76 -4.45
C ASP A 316 20.41 9.51 -3.10
N PRO A 317 21.50 10.08 -2.55
CA PRO A 317 21.45 10.86 -1.31
C PRO A 317 20.46 12.04 -1.36
N THR A 318 20.23 12.60 -2.54
CA THR A 318 19.31 13.73 -2.73
C THR A 318 17.85 13.30 -2.88
N GLU A 319 17.56 11.99 -2.83
CA GLU A 319 16.24 11.43 -3.08
C GLU A 319 15.65 11.89 -4.43
N LEU A 320 16.38 11.69 -5.53
CA LEU A 320 16.00 12.14 -6.87
C LEU A 320 15.84 13.67 -6.96
N GLY A 321 16.72 14.39 -6.28
CA GLY A 321 16.68 15.86 -6.19
C GLY A 321 15.57 16.43 -5.30
N THR A 322 14.73 15.60 -4.67
CA THR A 322 13.65 16.08 -3.78
C THR A 322 14.15 16.62 -2.45
N HIS A 323 15.32 16.17 -2.00
CA HIS A 323 15.94 16.55 -0.73
C HIS A 323 15.02 16.32 0.47
N LEU A 324 14.06 15.37 0.40
CA LEU A 324 13.09 15.13 1.48
C LEU A 324 13.75 14.82 2.82
N GLY A 325 14.81 14.01 2.82
CA GLY A 325 15.62 13.69 4.00
C GLY A 325 16.86 14.56 4.21
N SER A 326 17.08 15.60 3.40
CA SER A 326 18.22 16.51 3.56
C SER A 326 17.93 17.62 4.57
N ILE A 327 18.95 18.15 5.24
CA ILE A 327 18.80 19.32 6.11
C ILE A 327 19.30 20.61 5.45
N ALA A 328 18.87 21.77 5.93
CA ALA A 328 19.39 23.06 5.51
C ALA A 328 20.85 23.23 5.95
N CYS A 329 21.68 23.78 5.07
CA CYS A 329 23.06 24.10 5.43
C CYS A 329 23.11 25.31 6.38
N ARG A 330 23.85 25.19 7.49
CA ARG A 330 24.07 26.31 8.42
C ARG A 330 25.06 27.36 7.90
N ALA A 331 25.80 27.07 6.82
CA ALA A 331 26.86 27.93 6.31
C ALA A 331 26.53 28.64 5.00
N CYS A 332 25.43 28.31 4.32
CA CYS A 332 24.97 29.02 3.14
C CYS A 332 23.44 28.94 3.03
N ALA A 333 22.82 29.95 2.42
CA ALA A 333 21.36 30.11 2.43
C ALA A 333 20.61 29.02 1.64
N THR A 334 21.18 28.56 0.52
CA THR A 334 20.47 27.67 -0.42
C THR A 334 20.91 26.22 -0.31
N GLY A 335 22.04 25.95 0.33
CA GLY A 335 22.61 24.62 0.40
C GLY A 335 21.76 23.64 1.20
N ARG A 336 21.85 22.37 0.78
CA ARG A 336 21.24 21.23 1.46
C ARG A 336 22.31 20.22 1.81
N VAL A 337 22.13 19.51 2.90
CA VAL A 337 23.03 18.46 3.36
C VAL A 337 22.26 17.14 3.33
N PRO A 338 22.49 16.28 2.33
CA PRO A 338 21.94 14.92 2.29
C PRO A 338 22.43 14.09 3.47
N ILE A 339 21.50 13.58 4.27
CA ILE A 339 21.83 12.73 5.42
C ILE A 339 21.79 11.26 4.99
N THR A 340 22.97 10.65 4.92
CA THR A 340 23.21 9.23 4.63
C THR A 340 23.57 8.44 5.90
N ALA A 341 23.64 7.11 5.83
CA ALA A 341 23.97 6.27 6.97
C ALA A 341 25.40 6.52 7.52
N ASP A 342 26.36 6.80 6.64
CA ASP A 342 27.78 6.90 6.99
C ASP A 342 28.36 8.31 6.79
N GLY A 343 29.20 8.72 7.75
CA GLY A 343 30.22 9.76 7.62
C GLY A 343 29.76 11.22 7.59
N PRO A 344 30.73 12.16 7.68
CA PRO A 344 30.45 13.60 7.58
C PRO A 344 29.76 13.92 6.26
N TRP A 345 28.54 14.45 6.36
CA TRP A 345 27.71 14.80 5.23
C TRP A 345 28.16 16.11 4.60
N GLN A 346 28.05 16.20 3.28
CA GLN A 346 28.52 17.36 2.52
C GLN A 346 27.35 18.19 1.98
N CYS A 347 27.45 19.51 2.13
CA CYS A 347 26.50 20.42 1.54
C CYS A 347 26.62 20.47 0.00
N THR A 348 25.50 20.30 -0.69
CA THR A 348 25.41 20.38 -2.17
C THR A 348 25.58 21.79 -2.74
N GLY A 349 25.50 22.83 -1.90
CA GLY A 349 25.65 24.22 -2.32
C GLY A 349 27.08 24.77 -2.15
N CYS A 350 27.62 24.70 -0.94
CA CYS A 350 28.93 25.28 -0.62
C CYS A 350 30.04 24.25 -0.34
N GLY A 351 29.75 22.95 -0.42
CA GLY A 351 30.74 21.89 -0.20
C GLY A 351 31.19 21.69 1.25
N ARG A 352 30.65 22.46 2.21
CA ARG A 352 30.98 22.32 3.64
C ARG A 352 30.53 20.95 4.16
N ARG A 353 31.42 20.28 4.89
CA ARG A 353 31.15 19.02 5.60
C ARG A 353 30.60 19.30 7.00
N THR A 354 29.74 18.42 7.50
CA THR A 354 29.16 18.47 8.84
C THR A 354 28.93 17.06 9.39
N ASP A 355 29.16 16.88 10.69
CA ASP A 355 28.78 15.67 11.44
C ASP A 355 27.46 15.85 12.21
N ASP A 356 26.87 17.05 12.14
CA ASP A 356 25.55 17.32 12.70
C ASP A 356 24.47 16.94 11.68
N SER A 357 23.66 15.93 12.04
CA SER A 357 22.51 15.48 11.25
C SER A 357 21.28 16.36 11.45
N GLY A 358 21.32 17.29 12.41
CA GLY A 358 20.17 18.09 12.77
C GLY A 358 19.06 17.30 13.46
N GLY A 359 19.36 16.08 13.95
CA GLY A 359 18.38 15.10 14.41
C GLY A 359 17.43 15.63 15.49
N ASP A 360 17.96 16.33 16.50
CA ASP A 360 17.15 16.87 17.60
C ASP A 360 16.15 17.93 17.10
N GLY A 361 16.61 18.87 16.27
CA GLY A 361 15.74 19.90 15.69
C GLY A 361 14.67 19.32 14.75
N VAL A 362 15.01 18.26 14.00
CA VAL A 362 14.03 17.53 13.19
C VAL A 362 13.00 16.83 14.09
N ALA A 363 13.44 16.15 15.15
CA ALA A 363 12.55 15.46 16.09
C ALA A 363 11.61 16.45 16.82
N GLU A 364 12.11 17.62 17.20
CA GLU A 364 11.33 18.70 17.78
C GLU A 364 10.27 19.21 16.81
N ALA A 365 10.64 19.50 15.56
CA ALA A 365 9.71 19.95 14.53
C ALA A 365 8.63 18.89 14.24
N GLU A 366 9.01 17.61 14.17
CA GLU A 366 8.04 16.53 14.04
C GLU A 366 7.06 16.48 15.22
N HIS A 367 7.56 16.62 16.45
CA HIS A 367 6.71 16.64 17.64
C HIS A 367 5.74 17.82 17.60
N HIS A 368 6.22 19.01 17.25
CA HIS A 368 5.41 20.20 17.09
C HIS A 368 4.29 19.97 16.06
N VAL A 369 4.62 19.51 14.84
CA VAL A 369 3.63 19.24 13.79
C VAL A 369 2.63 18.16 14.22
N ARG A 370 3.06 17.14 14.96
CA ARG A 370 2.16 16.11 15.51
C ARG A 370 1.22 16.63 16.61
N SER A 371 1.64 17.66 17.36
CA SER A 371 0.80 18.29 18.39
C SER A 371 -0.27 19.23 17.82
N LEU A 372 -0.13 19.67 16.56
CA LEU A 372 -1.15 20.49 15.91
C LEU A 372 -2.44 19.68 15.71
N SER A 373 -3.58 20.31 16.00
CA SER A 373 -4.87 19.70 15.70
C SER A 373 -5.00 19.47 14.20
N ARG A 374 -5.58 18.34 13.80
CA ARG A 374 -5.86 18.04 12.39
C ARG A 374 -6.77 19.07 11.72
N ALA A 375 -7.49 19.89 12.49
CA ALA A 375 -8.33 20.97 12.00
C ALA A 375 -7.65 22.36 12.04
N ASP A 376 -6.44 22.47 12.60
CA ASP A 376 -5.75 23.74 12.82
C ASP A 376 -4.98 24.21 11.58
N GLY A 377 -5.71 24.76 10.60
CA GLY A 377 -5.10 25.35 9.40
C GLY A 377 -4.14 26.51 9.71
N ALA A 378 -4.44 27.32 10.72
CA ALA A 378 -3.62 28.48 11.09
C ALA A 378 -2.27 28.05 11.70
N GLY A 379 -2.27 26.99 12.52
CA GLY A 379 -1.05 26.39 13.08
C GLY A 379 -0.11 25.87 11.99
N PHE A 380 -0.64 25.11 11.03
CA PHE A 380 0.19 24.63 9.92
C PHE A 380 0.70 25.79 9.04
N GLU A 381 -0.12 26.81 8.76
CA GLU A 381 0.32 28.00 8.02
C GLU A 381 1.48 28.70 8.72
N ARG A 382 1.36 28.90 10.04
CA ARG A 382 2.39 29.52 10.86
C ARG A 382 3.67 28.71 10.81
N PHE A 383 3.60 27.41 11.07
CA PHE A 383 4.75 26.52 11.02
C PHE A 383 5.50 26.62 9.69
N VAL A 384 4.80 26.54 8.56
CA VAL A 384 5.45 26.61 7.24
C VAL A 384 6.07 28.00 7.01
N LYS A 385 5.41 29.09 7.41
CA LYS A 385 5.97 30.46 7.33
C LYS A 385 7.26 30.59 8.16
N GLN A 386 7.27 30.04 9.37
CA GLN A 386 8.44 30.05 10.25
C GLN A 386 9.61 29.24 9.66
N VAL A 387 9.35 28.14 8.96
CA VAL A 387 10.38 27.40 8.21
C VAL A 387 10.98 28.29 7.10
N TYR A 388 10.15 29.02 6.33
CA TYR A 388 10.66 29.96 5.33
C TYR A 388 11.46 31.12 5.94
N ALA A 389 11.13 31.53 7.17
CA ALA A 389 11.87 32.53 7.94
C ALA A 389 13.13 31.97 8.64
N SER A 390 13.46 30.68 8.43
CA SER A 390 14.59 30.00 9.08
C SER A 390 14.51 29.91 10.61
N GLU A 391 13.32 30.04 11.19
CA GLU A 391 13.08 29.89 12.65
C GLU A 391 13.14 28.41 13.09
N TRP A 392 12.94 27.48 12.16
CA TRP A 392 12.96 26.03 12.40
C TRP A 392 14.21 25.35 11.80
N LEU A 393 15.39 25.98 11.87
CA LEU A 393 16.61 25.28 11.47
C LEU A 393 16.74 23.96 12.27
N PRO A 394 17.05 22.83 11.61
CA PRO A 394 17.68 22.73 10.29
C PRO A 394 16.70 22.40 9.15
N LEU A 395 15.39 22.63 9.31
CA LEU A 395 14.40 22.35 8.28
C LEU A 395 14.52 23.35 7.11
N HIS A 396 14.17 22.89 5.91
CA HIS A 396 13.93 23.73 4.75
C HIS A 396 12.56 23.44 4.14
N ALA A 397 12.12 24.30 3.22
CA ALA A 397 10.80 24.23 2.59
C ALA A 397 10.43 22.89 1.91
N GLY A 398 11.43 22.08 1.57
CA GLY A 398 11.29 20.77 0.90
C GLY A 398 11.57 19.57 1.82
N HIS A 399 11.88 19.81 3.10
CA HIS A 399 12.11 18.74 4.06
C HIS A 399 10.80 18.00 4.35
N TYR A 400 10.85 16.68 4.59
CA TYR A 400 9.65 15.84 4.69
C TYR A 400 8.65 16.31 5.76
N VAL A 401 9.12 16.88 6.87
CA VAL A 401 8.26 17.46 7.92
C VAL A 401 7.47 18.66 7.38
N THR A 402 8.14 19.57 6.67
CA THR A 402 7.52 20.75 6.07
C THR A 402 6.59 20.37 4.92
N VAL A 403 6.98 19.41 4.09
CA VAL A 403 6.14 18.86 3.02
C VAL A 403 4.90 18.17 3.60
N GLY A 404 5.03 17.44 4.71
CA GLY A 404 3.90 16.86 5.43
C GLY A 404 2.90 17.91 5.92
N ALA A 405 3.40 19.01 6.49
CA ALA A 405 2.56 20.14 6.91
C ALA A 405 1.86 20.82 5.72
N LYS A 406 2.56 21.00 4.59
CA LYS A 406 1.98 21.51 3.34
C LYS A 406 0.88 20.60 2.80
N TYR A 407 1.09 19.28 2.83
CA TYR A 407 0.07 18.33 2.38
C TYR A 407 -1.16 18.32 3.28
N ALA A 408 -0.99 18.47 4.60
CA ALA A 408 -2.11 18.65 5.53
C ALA A 408 -2.88 19.96 5.25
N LEU A 409 -2.16 21.07 4.98
CA LEU A 409 -2.76 22.34 4.58
C LEU A 409 -3.58 22.24 3.31
N ALA A 410 -3.07 21.59 2.25
CA ALA A 410 -3.79 21.43 0.99
C ALA A 410 -5.14 20.72 1.18
N GLN A 411 -5.17 19.68 2.03
CA GLN A 411 -6.41 18.98 2.39
C GLN A 411 -7.39 19.89 3.15
N LEU A 412 -6.89 20.63 4.15
CA LEU A 412 -7.71 21.55 4.94
C LEU A 412 -8.29 22.69 4.10
N TYR A 413 -7.47 23.29 3.25
CA TYR A 413 -7.88 24.31 2.31
C TYR A 413 -8.93 23.79 1.34
N SER A 414 -8.78 22.58 0.80
CA SER A 414 -9.80 22.01 -0.07
C SER A 414 -11.14 21.85 0.64
N ASN A 415 -11.15 21.40 1.90
CA ASN A 415 -12.40 21.22 2.66
C ASN A 415 -13.12 22.55 2.94
N ARG A 416 -12.38 23.67 3.05
CA ARG A 416 -12.91 25.00 3.37
C ARG A 416 -12.74 26.00 2.23
N ILE A 417 -12.67 25.52 0.99
CA ILE A 417 -12.21 26.32 -0.16
C ILE A 417 -13.00 27.62 -0.34
N SER A 418 -14.31 27.59 -0.05
CA SER A 418 -15.22 28.73 -0.16
C SER A 418 -14.92 29.87 0.82
N GLU A 419 -14.26 29.56 1.93
CA GLU A 419 -13.95 30.48 3.03
C GLU A 419 -12.55 31.12 2.90
N LEU A 420 -11.73 30.63 1.96
CA LEU A 420 -10.35 31.08 1.83
C LEU A 420 -10.24 32.47 1.22
N THR A 421 -9.30 33.25 1.75
CA THR A 421 -8.92 34.54 1.17
C THR A 421 -8.20 34.36 -0.18
N PRO A 422 -8.15 35.39 -1.04
CA PRO A 422 -7.36 35.35 -2.27
C PRO A 422 -5.88 35.00 -2.04
N ALA A 423 -5.29 35.45 -0.92
CA ALA A 423 -3.92 35.12 -0.55
C ALA A 423 -3.75 33.63 -0.22
N GLN A 424 -4.68 33.06 0.56
CA GLN A 424 -4.68 31.62 0.87
C GLN A 424 -4.93 30.76 -0.36
N LEU A 425 -5.80 31.19 -1.30
CA LEU A 425 -6.03 30.47 -2.55
C LEU A 425 -4.79 30.45 -3.46
N LYS A 426 -4.07 31.57 -3.55
CA LYS A 426 -2.76 31.63 -4.24
C LYS A 426 -1.73 30.73 -3.55
N TYR A 427 -1.73 30.72 -2.22
CA TYR A 427 -0.83 29.87 -1.45
C TYR A 427 -1.15 28.38 -1.60
N ASN A 428 -2.44 28.01 -1.61
CA ASN A 428 -2.91 26.66 -1.92
C ASN A 428 -2.45 26.21 -3.32
N THR A 429 -2.55 27.09 -4.31
CA THR A 429 -2.09 26.83 -5.68
C THR A 429 -0.60 26.47 -5.68
N LYS A 430 0.23 27.31 -5.07
CA LYS A 430 1.68 27.07 -4.93
C LYS A 430 1.99 25.76 -4.22
N ILE A 431 1.31 25.46 -3.11
CA ILE A 431 1.49 24.19 -2.38
C ILE A 431 1.14 23.00 -3.27
N CYS A 432 0.01 23.04 -3.98
CA CYS A 432 -0.41 21.95 -4.85
C CYS A 432 0.58 21.74 -6.00
N GLU A 433 1.11 22.80 -6.60
CA GLU A 433 2.14 22.71 -7.65
C GLU A 433 3.45 22.09 -7.14
N GLU A 434 3.93 22.51 -5.96
CA GLU A 434 5.11 21.92 -5.32
C GLU A 434 4.90 20.42 -5.01
N LEU A 435 3.70 20.04 -4.54
CA LEU A 435 3.36 18.64 -4.25
C LEU A 435 3.14 17.81 -5.52
N LEU A 436 2.64 18.42 -6.61
CA LEU A 436 2.50 17.74 -7.91
C LEU A 436 3.86 17.42 -8.51
N TRP A 437 4.84 18.33 -8.38
CA TRP A 437 6.21 18.02 -8.74
C TRP A 437 6.77 16.82 -7.96
N LEU A 438 6.50 16.74 -6.64
CA LEU A 438 6.86 15.56 -5.86
C LEU A 438 6.13 14.30 -6.35
N ALA A 439 4.87 14.41 -6.76
CA ALA A 439 4.14 13.29 -7.35
C ALA A 439 4.79 12.81 -8.66
N ASP A 440 5.24 13.73 -9.53
CA ASP A 440 5.94 13.41 -10.78
C ASP A 440 7.25 12.64 -10.54
N VAL A 441 7.97 12.97 -9.47
CA VAL A 441 9.26 12.33 -9.15
C VAL A 441 9.08 11.02 -8.36
N LEU A 442 8.15 10.99 -7.40
CA LEU A 442 8.08 9.92 -6.39
C LEU A 442 6.99 8.88 -6.66
N GLU A 443 5.86 9.29 -7.25
CA GLU A 443 4.71 8.40 -7.48
C GLU A 443 3.95 8.82 -8.76
N PRO A 444 4.61 8.70 -9.94
CA PRO A 444 4.13 9.30 -11.18
C PRO A 444 2.90 8.60 -11.76
N GLY A 445 2.22 9.31 -12.65
CA GLY A 445 1.13 8.77 -13.46
C GLY A 445 -0.20 8.71 -12.71
N ILE A 446 -0.96 7.63 -12.94
CA ILE A 446 -2.36 7.51 -12.51
C ILE A 446 -2.44 7.08 -11.05
N THR A 447 -2.11 7.98 -10.12
CA THR A 447 -1.97 7.67 -8.69
C THR A 447 -2.94 8.45 -7.82
N ARG A 448 -3.34 7.88 -6.68
CA ARG A 448 -4.26 8.54 -5.73
C ARG A 448 -3.73 9.89 -5.29
N PHE A 449 -2.43 9.96 -4.98
CA PHE A 449 -1.78 11.18 -4.54
C PHE A 449 -1.91 12.29 -5.58
N ARG A 450 -1.56 12.02 -6.84
CA ARG A 450 -1.72 12.97 -7.94
C ARG A 450 -3.17 13.40 -8.15
N GLY A 451 -4.12 12.45 -8.17
CA GLY A 451 -5.54 12.74 -8.39
C GLY A 451 -6.12 13.69 -7.33
N LEU A 452 -5.78 13.49 -6.05
CA LEU A 452 -6.20 14.38 -4.97
C LEU A 452 -5.56 15.76 -5.07
N LEU A 453 -4.27 15.86 -5.42
CA LEU A 453 -3.59 17.14 -5.59
C LEU A 453 -4.17 17.95 -6.75
N LEU A 454 -4.46 17.32 -7.88
CA LEU A 454 -5.14 17.98 -9.00
C LEU A 454 -6.55 18.44 -8.60
N PHE A 455 -7.28 17.63 -7.84
CA PHE A 455 -8.58 18.01 -7.29
C PHE A 455 -8.47 19.25 -6.38
N TYR A 456 -7.50 19.30 -5.47
CA TYR A 456 -7.26 20.46 -4.60
C TYR A 456 -6.87 21.71 -5.38
N LEU A 457 -6.00 21.55 -6.38
CA LEU A 457 -5.54 22.62 -7.25
C LEU A 457 -6.69 23.22 -8.07
N VAL A 458 -7.47 22.39 -8.77
CA VAL A 458 -8.59 22.83 -9.61
C VAL A 458 -9.63 23.58 -8.79
N ARG A 459 -10.01 23.07 -7.61
CA ARG A 459 -10.97 23.77 -6.73
C ARG A 459 -10.44 25.12 -6.27
N GLY A 460 -9.16 25.20 -5.93
CA GLY A 460 -8.50 26.47 -5.57
C GLY A 460 -8.47 27.47 -6.71
N LEU A 461 -8.10 27.05 -7.91
CA LEU A 461 -8.04 27.93 -9.08
C LEU A 461 -9.43 28.43 -9.50
N LYS A 462 -10.44 27.54 -9.54
CA LYS A 462 -11.83 27.94 -9.83
C LYS A 462 -12.34 28.96 -8.81
N GLN A 463 -12.09 28.73 -7.52
CA GLN A 463 -12.49 29.66 -6.48
C GLN A 463 -11.74 31.00 -6.56
N LEU A 464 -10.43 30.97 -6.84
CA LEU A 464 -9.62 32.18 -7.01
C LEU A 464 -10.18 33.06 -8.14
N ASN A 465 -10.43 32.46 -9.32
CA ASN A 465 -11.03 33.18 -10.45
C ASN A 465 -12.38 33.80 -10.09
N ARG A 466 -13.20 33.09 -9.31
CA ARG A 466 -14.50 33.58 -8.84
C ARG A 466 -14.36 34.82 -7.94
N VAL A 467 -13.46 34.78 -6.96
CA VAL A 467 -13.33 35.86 -5.97
C VAL A 467 -12.56 37.07 -6.49
N THR A 468 -11.59 36.89 -7.37
CA THR A 468 -10.82 38.01 -7.95
C THR A 468 -11.48 38.63 -9.17
N LYS A 469 -12.60 38.05 -9.64
CA LYS A 469 -13.30 38.44 -10.90
C LYS A 469 -12.36 38.51 -12.12
N THR A 470 -11.23 37.83 -12.05
CA THR A 470 -10.24 37.83 -13.12
C THR A 470 -10.57 36.67 -14.05
N LYS A 471 -10.94 36.97 -15.30
CA LYS A 471 -10.87 35.99 -16.40
C LYS A 471 -9.39 35.79 -16.78
N GLN A 472 -8.57 35.33 -15.84
CA GLN A 472 -7.18 35.01 -16.15
C GLN A 472 -7.15 33.97 -17.28
N ASN A 473 -6.14 34.05 -18.16
CA ASN A 473 -5.88 33.16 -19.30
C ASN A 473 -5.66 31.66 -18.92
N ASN A 474 -6.04 31.25 -17.71
CA ASN A 474 -5.78 29.95 -17.13
C ASN A 474 -6.98 28.99 -17.32
N TYR A 475 -7.99 29.35 -18.14
CA TYR A 475 -9.14 28.48 -18.41
C TYR A 475 -8.69 27.13 -19.00
N GLU A 476 -7.81 27.17 -20.01
CA GLU A 476 -7.28 25.96 -20.63
C GLU A 476 -6.49 25.12 -19.63
N THR A 477 -5.67 25.76 -18.78
CA THR A 477 -4.92 25.10 -17.72
C THR A 477 -5.84 24.40 -16.72
N ILE A 478 -6.89 25.08 -16.23
CA ILE A 478 -7.87 24.51 -15.30
C ILE A 478 -8.59 23.33 -15.96
N LYS A 479 -8.98 23.48 -17.23
CA LYS A 479 -9.63 22.42 -18.01
C LYS A 479 -8.73 21.18 -18.11
N ASN A 480 -7.47 21.34 -18.50
CA ASN A 480 -6.51 20.24 -18.61
C ASN A 480 -6.30 19.52 -17.27
N TYR A 481 -6.09 20.27 -16.17
CA TYR A 481 -6.00 19.66 -14.84
C TYR A 481 -7.29 18.98 -14.40
N THR A 482 -8.46 19.50 -14.79
CA THR A 482 -9.75 18.87 -14.51
C THR A 482 -9.89 17.55 -15.25
N GLU A 483 -9.58 17.51 -16.55
CA GLU A 483 -9.64 16.30 -17.36
C GLU A 483 -8.70 15.22 -16.81
N GLU A 484 -7.48 15.60 -16.45
CA GLU A 484 -6.50 14.71 -15.83
C GLU A 484 -6.98 14.18 -14.46
N ALA A 485 -7.50 15.06 -13.59
CA ALA A 485 -8.06 14.67 -12.30
C ALA A 485 -9.19 13.65 -12.48
N VAL A 486 -10.10 13.89 -13.42
CA VAL A 486 -11.24 13.00 -13.69
C VAL A 486 -10.78 11.63 -14.15
N VAL A 487 -9.78 11.54 -15.04
CA VAL A 487 -9.21 10.26 -15.48
C VAL A 487 -8.67 9.47 -14.29
N ILE A 488 -7.93 10.13 -13.39
CA ILE A 488 -7.35 9.47 -12.22
C ILE A 488 -8.43 9.07 -11.21
N LEU A 489 -9.33 9.98 -10.84
CA LEU A 489 -10.35 9.75 -9.81
C LEU A 489 -11.35 8.65 -10.21
N LYS A 490 -11.63 8.45 -11.50
CA LYS A 490 -12.46 7.33 -11.99
C LYS A 490 -11.88 5.95 -11.66
N THR A 491 -10.58 5.88 -11.43
CA THR A 491 -9.90 4.62 -11.09
C THR A 491 -9.80 4.38 -9.57
N GLU A 492 -10.29 5.32 -8.76
CA GLU A 492 -10.29 5.28 -7.29
C GLU A 492 -11.73 5.14 -6.78
N PRO A 493 -12.21 3.91 -6.46
CA PRO A 493 -13.62 3.66 -6.16
C PRO A 493 -14.21 4.55 -5.06
N ASP A 494 -13.43 4.85 -4.03
CA ASP A 494 -13.85 5.67 -2.89
C ASP A 494 -13.78 7.19 -3.17
N LEU A 495 -13.21 7.60 -4.31
CA LEU A 495 -13.04 9.01 -4.67
C LEU A 495 -13.88 9.45 -5.88
N VAL A 496 -14.66 8.54 -6.48
CA VAL A 496 -15.51 8.84 -7.64
C VAL A 496 -16.46 10.01 -7.36
N HIS A 497 -17.00 10.09 -6.13
CA HIS A 497 -17.89 11.17 -5.69
C HIS A 497 -17.26 12.58 -5.77
N LEU A 498 -15.92 12.68 -5.82
CA LEU A 498 -15.24 13.97 -5.96
C LEU A 498 -15.34 14.54 -7.39
N ILE A 499 -15.61 13.71 -8.40
CA ILE A 499 -15.71 14.13 -9.80
C ILE A 499 -16.86 15.12 -9.99
N GLU A 500 -17.98 14.90 -9.29
CA GLU A 500 -19.16 15.77 -9.34
C GLU A 500 -18.85 17.19 -8.85
N GLN A 501 -17.86 17.35 -7.96
CA GLN A 501 -17.42 18.66 -7.46
C GLN A 501 -16.45 19.38 -8.41
N LEU A 502 -15.97 18.70 -9.45
CA LEU A 502 -15.09 19.26 -10.48
C LEU A 502 -15.85 19.69 -11.73
N GLN A 503 -17.09 19.24 -11.92
CA GLN A 503 -18.00 19.73 -12.96
C GLN A 503 -18.54 21.09 -12.52
#